data_AF-A0A958HJX8-F1
#
_entry.id   AF-A0A958HJX8-F1
#
_cell.length_a   1.000
_cell.length_b   1.000
_cell.length_c   1.000
_cell.angle_alpha   90.00
_cell.angle_beta   90.00
_cell.angle_gamma   90.00
#
_symmetry.space_group_name_H-M   'P 1'
#
loop_
_entity.id
_entity.type
_entity.pdbx_description
1 polymer ?
#
loop_
_entity_poly.entity_id
_entity_poly.type
_entity_poly.pdbx_seq_one_letter_code
_entity_poly.pdbx_strand_id
1 'polypeptide(L)'
;MKIFVPGRICLFGEHSDWAGGYRRINADIEQGYTLISGTDQGIYAEVEAHPTSLVLSATRPDGQRVGPTEIPMQPQALLEAAQAGGFWSYVAGVAYQVLTNYHVRGLTIDNFKTDLPMKKGLSSSAAISVLAARAFNRVYDLKLTVRGEMELAYMGEITTPSRCGRMDQG
;
A
#
# COMPACT_ATOMS: atom_id res chain seq x y z
N MET A 1 6.62 -3.39 16.45
CA MET A 1 7.05 -4.55 15.63
C MET A 1 7.70 -4.05 14.35
N LYS A 2 8.69 -4.75 13.79
CA LYS A 2 9.38 -4.32 12.57
C LYS A 2 8.86 -5.00 11.32
N ILE A 3 8.65 -4.23 10.25
CA ILE A 3 8.18 -4.71 8.94
C ILE A 3 9.11 -4.18 7.86
N PHE A 4 9.45 -5.05 6.91
CA PHE A 4 10.09 -4.70 5.66
C PHE A 4 9.16 -5.03 4.50
N VAL A 5 9.06 -4.12 3.53
CA VAL A 5 8.38 -4.35 2.26
C VAL A 5 9.33 -3.95 1.14
N PRO A 6 9.71 -4.89 0.24
CA PRO A 6 10.58 -4.57 -0.88
C PRO A 6 9.84 -3.74 -1.92
N GLY A 7 10.59 -3.00 -2.73
CA GLY A 7 10.08 -2.55 -4.03
C GLY A 7 9.99 -3.70 -5.04
N ARG A 8 9.52 -3.38 -6.24
CA ARG A 8 9.40 -4.36 -7.34
C ARG A 8 9.85 -3.78 -8.67
N ILE A 9 10.44 -4.62 -9.51
CA ILE A 9 10.73 -4.33 -10.91
C ILE A 9 9.89 -5.24 -11.81
N CYS A 10 9.32 -4.67 -12.88
CA CYS A 10 8.72 -5.44 -13.95
C CYS A 10 9.81 -5.80 -14.97
N LEU A 11 10.06 -7.08 -15.14
CA LEU A 11 11.02 -7.61 -16.12
C LEU A 11 10.36 -7.83 -17.48
N PHE A 12 9.08 -8.20 -17.50
CA PHE A 12 8.32 -8.40 -18.73
C PHE A 12 6.81 -8.22 -18.51
N GLY A 13 6.10 -7.81 -19.57
CA GLY A 13 4.64 -7.75 -19.57
C GLY A 13 4.06 -6.51 -18.91
N GLU A 14 4.71 -5.36 -19.04
CA GLU A 14 4.17 -4.08 -18.60
C GLU A 14 2.76 -3.85 -19.18
N HIS A 15 1.87 -3.23 -18.42
CA HIS A 15 0.47 -2.96 -18.79
C HIS A 15 -0.42 -4.21 -19.04
N SER A 16 0.10 -5.43 -18.87
CA SER A 16 -0.67 -6.65 -19.07
C SER A 16 -1.81 -6.82 -18.06
N ASP A 17 -1.66 -6.28 -16.85
CA ASP A 17 -2.67 -6.30 -15.80
C ASP A 17 -3.87 -5.41 -16.11
N TRP A 18 -3.61 -4.21 -16.66
CA TRP A 18 -4.65 -3.31 -17.14
C TRP A 18 -5.38 -3.89 -18.35
N ALA A 19 -4.63 -4.38 -19.35
CA ALA A 19 -5.20 -5.02 -20.53
C ALA A 19 -6.02 -6.28 -20.15
N GLY A 20 -5.53 -7.06 -19.18
CA GLY A 20 -6.22 -8.24 -18.66
C GLY A 20 -7.59 -7.93 -18.03
N GLY A 21 -7.80 -6.71 -17.53
CA GLY A 21 -9.10 -6.27 -17.03
C GLY A 21 -10.22 -6.33 -18.06
N TYR A 22 -9.90 -6.10 -19.35
CA TYR A 22 -10.86 -6.12 -20.45
C TYR A 22 -11.38 -7.51 -20.79
N ARG A 23 -10.74 -8.58 -20.31
CA ARG A 23 -11.25 -9.96 -20.48
C ARG A 23 -12.62 -10.17 -19.86
N ARG A 24 -12.99 -9.34 -18.88
CA ARG A 24 -14.34 -9.34 -18.27
C ARG A 24 -15.43 -8.91 -19.25
N ILE A 25 -15.09 -8.11 -20.26
CA ILE A 25 -16.04 -7.58 -21.25
C ILE A 25 -15.84 -8.18 -22.65
N ASN A 26 -14.66 -8.74 -22.94
CA ASN A 26 -14.38 -9.45 -24.18
C ASN A 26 -13.55 -10.71 -23.90
N ALA A 27 -14.19 -11.88 -24.02
CA ALA A 27 -13.57 -13.17 -23.76
C ALA A 27 -12.51 -13.57 -24.80
N ASP A 28 -12.51 -12.96 -25.98
CA ASP A 28 -11.55 -13.22 -27.07
C ASP A 28 -10.17 -12.61 -26.78
N ILE A 29 -10.07 -11.73 -25.77
CA ILE A 29 -8.78 -11.21 -25.32
C ILE A 29 -8.01 -12.33 -24.63
N GLU A 30 -6.86 -12.67 -25.18
CA GLU A 30 -5.95 -13.69 -24.65
C GLU A 30 -5.42 -13.34 -23.25
N GLN A 31 -5.03 -14.36 -22.50
CA GLN A 31 -4.42 -14.16 -21.19
C GLN A 31 -3.04 -13.49 -21.34
N GLY A 32 -2.88 -12.33 -20.70
CA GLY A 32 -1.59 -11.68 -20.53
C GLY A 32 -0.76 -12.32 -19.42
N TYR A 33 0.57 -12.19 -19.52
CA TYR A 33 1.52 -12.64 -18.51
C TYR A 33 2.47 -11.49 -18.17
N THR A 34 2.86 -11.42 -16.90
CA THR A 34 3.89 -10.51 -16.41
C THR A 34 4.90 -11.27 -15.58
N LEU A 35 6.16 -10.84 -15.63
CA LEU A 35 7.22 -11.30 -14.78
C LEU A 35 7.71 -10.11 -13.96
N ILE A 36 7.52 -10.19 -12.65
CA ILE A 36 8.00 -9.19 -11.69
C ILE A 36 9.01 -9.83 -10.74
N SER A 37 9.90 -9.01 -10.19
CA SER A 37 10.83 -9.42 -9.13
C SER A 37 10.87 -8.37 -8.03
N GLY A 38 10.88 -8.82 -6.78
CA GLY A 38 11.19 -7.97 -5.64
C GLY A 38 12.64 -7.48 -5.69
N THR A 39 12.90 -6.31 -5.11
CA THR A 39 14.25 -5.76 -4.91
C THR A 39 14.74 -6.02 -3.48
N ASP A 40 16.05 -5.92 -3.27
CA ASP A 40 16.66 -5.90 -1.93
C ASP A 40 16.49 -4.54 -1.22
N GLN A 41 16.06 -3.52 -1.96
CA GLN A 41 15.70 -2.18 -1.47
C GLN A 41 14.19 -2.09 -1.20
N GLY A 42 13.78 -1.26 -0.24
CA GLY A 42 12.40 -1.12 0.15
C GLY A 42 12.13 -0.12 1.28
N ILE A 43 11.02 -0.37 1.97
CA ILE A 43 10.49 0.44 3.06
C ILE A 43 10.59 -0.36 4.35
N TYR A 44 11.23 0.23 5.36
CA TYR A 44 11.38 -0.36 6.69
C TYR A 44 10.56 0.47 7.67
N ALA A 45 9.71 -0.19 8.45
CA ALA A 45 8.88 0.49 9.43
C ALA A 45 8.80 -0.24 10.77
N GLU A 46 8.64 0.55 11.81
CA GLU A 46 8.20 0.10 13.12
C GLU A 46 6.72 0.42 13.28
N VAL A 47 5.95 -0.57 13.71
CA VAL A 47 4.50 -0.49 13.80
C VAL A 47 4.04 -0.86 15.20
N GLU A 48 3.14 -0.06 15.75
CA GLU A 48 2.49 -0.27 17.04
C GLU A 48 0.99 -0.02 16.95
N ALA A 49 0.21 -0.65 17.83
CA ALA A 49 -1.21 -0.37 17.93
C ALA A 49 -1.42 1.02 18.53
N HIS A 50 -2.40 1.76 18.00
CA HIS A 50 -2.80 3.05 18.53
C HIS A 50 -4.32 3.03 18.84
N PRO A 51 -4.79 3.61 19.95
CA PRO A 51 -6.17 3.42 20.39
C PRO A 51 -7.22 4.02 19.44
N THR A 52 -6.92 5.14 18.75
CA THR A 52 -7.96 5.92 18.05
C THR A 52 -7.55 6.46 16.68
N SER A 53 -6.27 6.46 16.36
CA SER A 53 -5.73 7.24 15.24
C SER A 53 -4.67 6.48 14.45
N LEU A 54 -4.56 6.79 13.18
CA LEU A 54 -3.46 6.41 12.30
C LEU A 54 -2.39 7.51 12.35
N VAL A 55 -1.24 7.21 12.95
CA VAL A 55 -0.12 8.14 13.11
C VAL A 55 1.02 7.71 12.20
N LEU A 56 1.44 8.60 11.30
CA LEU A 56 2.34 8.28 10.20
C LEU A 56 3.59 9.15 10.24
N SER A 57 4.76 8.52 10.24
CA SER A 57 6.06 9.16 10.06
C SER A 57 6.87 8.42 9.00
N ALA A 58 7.69 9.13 8.23
CA ALA A 58 8.55 8.54 7.21
C ALA A 58 9.89 9.25 7.07
N THR A 59 10.94 8.48 6.88
CA THR A 59 12.28 8.93 6.50
C THR A 59 12.49 8.66 5.02
N ARG A 60 12.70 9.72 4.25
CA ARG A 60 12.99 9.65 2.81
C ARG A 60 14.42 9.16 2.55
N PRO A 61 14.75 8.75 1.31
CA PRO A 61 16.12 8.31 0.97
C PRO A 61 17.21 9.37 1.17
N ASP A 62 16.85 10.66 1.18
CA ASP A 62 17.74 11.78 1.47
C ASP A 62 17.94 12.03 2.98
N GLY A 63 17.34 11.19 3.83
CA GLY A 63 17.36 11.32 5.29
C GLY A 63 16.33 12.32 5.84
N GLN A 64 15.58 13.02 4.99
CA GLN A 64 14.55 13.95 5.44
C GLN A 64 13.39 13.19 6.10
N ARG A 65 13.05 13.58 7.33
CA ARG A 65 11.88 13.05 8.04
C ARG A 65 10.63 13.87 7.75
N VAL A 66 9.51 13.19 7.55
CA VAL A 66 8.19 13.74 7.27
C VAL A 66 7.21 13.19 8.31
N GLY A 67 6.35 14.06 8.84
CA GLY A 67 5.41 13.73 9.92
C GLY A 67 5.89 14.19 11.30
N PRO A 68 5.21 13.77 12.38
CA PRO A 68 4.06 12.85 12.36
C PRO A 68 2.83 13.52 11.73
N THR A 69 2.06 12.74 10.97
CA THR A 69 0.71 13.10 10.51
C THR A 69 -0.28 12.17 11.20
N GLU A 70 -1.27 12.74 11.86
CA GLU A 70 -2.32 11.98 12.54
C GLU A 70 -3.63 12.09 11.77
N ILE A 71 -4.26 10.93 11.52
CA ILE A 71 -5.57 10.83 10.90
C ILE A 71 -6.47 10.01 11.85
N PRO A 72 -7.62 10.53 12.30
CA PRO A 72 -8.55 9.74 13.11
C PRO A 72 -8.97 8.46 12.39
N MET A 73 -9.11 7.34 13.11
CA MET A 73 -9.68 6.10 12.56
C MET A 73 -11.20 6.22 12.42
N GLN A 74 -11.63 7.13 11.55
CA GLN A 74 -13.02 7.39 11.21
C GLN A 74 -13.16 7.31 9.69
N PRO A 75 -14.20 6.65 9.15
CA PRO A 75 -14.32 6.41 7.71
C PRO A 75 -14.21 7.68 6.88
N GLN A 76 -14.89 8.76 7.29
CA GLN A 76 -14.88 10.03 6.58
C GLN A 76 -13.49 10.66 6.53
N ALA A 77 -12.78 10.72 7.67
CA ALA A 77 -11.45 11.33 7.75
C ALA A 77 -10.40 10.55 6.93
N LEU A 78 -10.47 9.21 6.96
CA LEU A 78 -9.58 8.35 6.17
C LEU A 78 -9.86 8.49 4.67
N LEU A 79 -11.14 8.55 4.29
CA LEU A 79 -11.54 8.70 2.89
C LEU A 79 -11.13 10.07 2.33
N GLU A 80 -11.33 11.15 3.09
CA GLU A 80 -10.89 12.49 2.71
C GLU A 80 -9.36 12.55 2.52
N ALA A 81 -8.60 11.98 3.46
CA ALA A 81 -7.14 11.90 3.34
C ALA A 81 -6.69 11.04 2.14
N ALA A 82 -7.40 9.96 1.84
CA ALA A 82 -7.12 9.12 0.67
C ALA A 82 -7.41 9.87 -0.65
N GLN A 83 -8.50 10.64 -0.72
CA GLN A 83 -8.92 11.36 -1.91
C GLN A 83 -8.14 12.67 -2.15
N ALA A 84 -7.61 13.30 -1.09
CA ALA A 84 -6.75 14.47 -1.20
C ALA A 84 -5.46 14.19 -1.99
N GLY A 85 -5.06 12.92 -2.10
CA GLY A 85 -3.82 12.51 -2.73
C GLY A 85 -2.59 12.87 -1.90
N GLY A 86 -1.41 12.76 -2.51
CA GLY A 86 -0.13 13.02 -1.85
C GLY A 86 0.51 11.76 -1.26
N PHE A 87 1.44 11.94 -0.31
CA PHE A 87 2.26 10.84 0.19
C PHE A 87 1.50 9.89 1.10
N TRP A 88 0.62 10.42 1.95
CA TRP A 88 -0.13 9.65 2.95
C TRP A 88 -1.44 9.05 2.45
N SER A 89 -1.91 9.46 1.26
CA SER A 89 -3.20 9.01 0.72
C SER A 89 -3.27 7.49 0.54
N TYR A 90 -2.16 6.85 0.16
CA TYR A 90 -2.10 5.40 -0.01
C TYR A 90 -2.36 4.66 1.31
N VAL A 91 -1.69 5.09 2.38
CA VAL A 91 -1.86 4.49 3.70
C VAL A 91 -3.25 4.78 4.26
N ALA A 92 -3.78 5.98 4.05
CA ALA A 92 -5.15 6.34 4.41
C ALA A 92 -6.20 5.51 3.66
N GLY A 93 -6.00 5.28 2.35
CA GLY A 93 -6.87 4.43 1.54
C GLY A 93 -6.91 2.99 2.03
N VAL A 94 -5.75 2.41 2.36
CA VAL A 94 -5.69 1.06 2.96
C VAL A 94 -6.36 1.04 4.33
N ALA A 95 -6.08 2.02 5.19
CA ALA A 95 -6.71 2.10 6.51
C ALA A 95 -8.24 2.26 6.41
N TYR A 96 -8.74 3.02 5.43
CA TYR A 96 -10.17 3.11 5.13
C TYR A 96 -10.75 1.73 4.78
N GLN A 97 -10.12 0.99 3.86
CA GLN A 97 -10.56 -0.35 3.48
C GLN A 97 -10.48 -1.35 4.63
N VAL A 98 -9.46 -1.28 5.49
CA VAL A 98 -9.40 -2.16 6.67
C VAL A 98 -10.51 -1.82 7.64
N LEU A 99 -10.71 -0.53 7.95
CA LEU A 99 -11.71 -0.09 8.92
C LEU A 99 -13.14 -0.44 8.50
N THR A 100 -13.43 -0.41 7.20
CA THR A 100 -14.77 -0.75 6.67
C THR A 100 -15.04 -2.25 6.62
N ASN A 101 -13.99 -3.08 6.51
CA ASN A 101 -14.13 -4.53 6.38
C ASN A 101 -13.82 -5.31 7.67
N TYR A 102 -13.13 -4.69 8.65
CA TYR A 102 -12.66 -5.34 9.88
C TYR A 102 -12.83 -4.44 11.10
N HIS A 103 -12.96 -5.07 12.27
CA HIS A 103 -13.01 -4.37 13.56
C HIS A 103 -11.60 -4.11 14.08
N VAL A 104 -11.03 -2.97 13.71
CA VAL A 104 -9.66 -2.57 14.11
C VAL A 104 -9.65 -1.20 14.79
N ARG A 105 -8.55 -0.90 15.48
CA ARG A 105 -8.22 0.45 15.97
C ARG A 105 -7.09 1.05 15.13
N GLY A 106 -6.49 2.13 15.61
CA GLY A 106 -5.41 2.83 14.92
C GLY A 106 -4.07 2.12 14.93
N LEU A 107 -3.12 2.69 14.21
CA LEU A 107 -1.73 2.25 14.19
C LEU A 107 -0.81 3.46 14.24
N THR A 108 0.32 3.32 14.91
CA THR A 108 1.49 4.15 14.66
C THR A 108 2.37 3.41 13.68
N ILE A 109 2.69 4.04 12.54
CA ILE A 109 3.61 3.53 11.53
C ILE A 109 4.76 4.52 11.40
N ASP A 110 5.93 4.16 11.92
CA ASP A 110 7.17 4.91 11.76
C ASP A 110 8.04 4.24 10.69
N ASN A 111 7.95 4.71 9.45
CA ASN A 111 8.86 4.34 8.39
C ASN A 111 10.24 4.99 8.65
N PHE A 112 11.06 4.35 9.47
CA PHE A 112 12.33 4.90 9.92
C PHE A 112 13.43 4.87 8.85
N LYS A 113 13.31 4.04 7.80
CA LYS A 113 14.27 3.96 6.69
C LYS A 113 13.57 3.62 5.38
N THR A 114 13.92 4.34 4.32
CA THR A 114 13.56 4.01 2.94
C THR A 114 14.81 4.07 2.08
N ASP A 115 15.24 2.93 1.55
CA ASP A 115 16.34 2.86 0.56
C ASP A 115 15.84 2.60 -0.86
N LEU A 116 14.51 2.58 -1.05
CA LEU A 116 13.89 2.48 -2.37
C LEU A 116 14.08 3.78 -3.18
N PRO A 117 14.62 3.71 -4.41
CA PRO A 117 14.75 4.86 -5.30
C PRO A 117 13.38 5.42 -5.70
N MET A 118 13.06 6.62 -5.22
CA MET A 118 11.80 7.30 -5.54
C MET A 118 11.75 7.72 -7.03
N LYS A 119 10.54 7.70 -7.61
CA LYS A 119 10.24 8.16 -8.99
C LYS A 119 10.97 7.43 -10.13
N LYS A 120 11.40 6.18 -9.92
CA LYS A 120 12.06 5.35 -10.95
C LYS A 120 11.25 4.14 -11.41
N GLY A 121 9.93 4.15 -11.24
CA GLY A 121 9.06 3.02 -11.65
C GLY A 121 9.16 1.78 -10.75
N LEU A 122 9.66 1.93 -9.51
CA LEU A 122 9.87 0.84 -8.55
C LEU A 122 8.68 0.61 -7.58
N SER A 123 7.50 1.12 -7.94
CA SER A 123 6.24 1.00 -7.19
C SER A 123 6.32 1.34 -5.70
N SER A 124 6.89 2.50 -5.40
CA SER A 124 6.92 3.05 -4.04
C SER A 124 5.53 3.23 -3.41
N SER A 125 4.49 3.49 -4.22
CA SER A 125 3.08 3.54 -3.78
C SER A 125 2.57 2.17 -3.33
N ALA A 126 2.85 1.11 -4.10
CA ALA A 126 2.41 -0.22 -3.74
C ALA A 126 3.17 -0.78 -2.54
N ALA A 127 4.48 -0.52 -2.43
CA ALA A 127 5.25 -0.90 -1.27
C ALA A 127 4.68 -0.28 0.03
N ILE A 128 4.27 1.00 0.02
CA ILE A 128 3.68 1.63 1.20
C ILE A 128 2.25 1.14 1.49
N SER A 129 1.44 0.85 0.45
CA SER A 129 0.11 0.24 0.61
C SER A 129 0.20 -1.16 1.20
N VAL A 130 1.11 -1.99 0.70
CA VAL A 130 1.37 -3.35 1.22
C VAL A 130 1.91 -3.28 2.65
N LEU A 131 2.77 -2.31 2.96
CA LEU A 131 3.25 -2.08 4.33
C LEU A 131 2.06 -1.82 5.27
N ALA A 132 1.15 -0.93 4.89
CA ALA A 132 -0.04 -0.61 5.69
C ALA A 132 -0.94 -1.85 5.86
N ALA A 133 -1.23 -2.59 4.78
CA ALA A 133 -2.07 -3.78 4.84
C ALA A 133 -1.46 -4.87 5.75
N ARG A 134 -0.16 -5.11 5.60
CA ARG A 134 0.61 -6.05 6.44
C ARG A 134 0.68 -5.61 7.89
N ALA A 135 0.82 -4.31 8.14
CA ALA A 135 0.80 -3.73 9.48
C ALA A 135 -0.53 -4.01 10.19
N PHE A 136 -1.66 -3.72 9.56
CA PHE A 136 -2.98 -4.05 10.11
C PHE A 136 -3.17 -5.56 10.30
N ASN A 137 -2.80 -6.36 9.29
CA ASN A 137 -2.93 -7.81 9.35
C ASN A 137 -2.19 -8.40 10.55
N ARG A 138 -0.95 -7.97 10.81
CA ARG A 138 -0.12 -8.50 11.90
C ARG A 138 -0.48 -7.94 13.27
N VAL A 139 -0.79 -6.65 13.38
CA VAL A 139 -1.12 -6.03 14.67
C VAL A 139 -2.47 -6.50 15.20
N TYR A 140 -3.46 -6.67 14.32
CA TYR A 140 -4.81 -7.09 14.68
C TYR A 140 -5.09 -8.58 14.42
N ASP A 141 -4.07 -9.33 14.00
CA ASP A 141 -4.15 -10.77 13.72
C ASP A 141 -5.33 -11.14 12.80
N LEU A 142 -5.51 -10.39 11.71
CA LEU A 142 -6.66 -10.51 10.81
C LEU A 142 -6.68 -11.82 10.00
N LYS A 143 -5.64 -12.65 10.12
CA LYS A 143 -5.45 -13.93 9.41
C LYS A 143 -5.51 -13.80 7.89
N LEU A 144 -5.16 -12.64 7.33
CA LEU A 144 -5.08 -12.47 5.88
C LEU A 144 -3.88 -13.23 5.35
N THR A 145 -4.09 -13.91 4.22
CA THR A 145 -3.01 -14.46 3.41
C THR A 145 -2.22 -13.33 2.76
N VAL A 146 -1.03 -13.62 2.23
CA VAL A 146 -0.25 -12.65 1.43
C VAL A 146 -1.09 -12.06 0.30
N ARG A 147 -1.86 -12.90 -0.41
CA ARG A 147 -2.79 -12.45 -1.45
C ARG A 147 -3.88 -11.52 -0.90
N GLY A 148 -4.35 -11.76 0.31
CA GLY A 148 -5.29 -10.87 1.00
C GLY A 148 -4.68 -9.51 1.34
N GLU A 149 -3.42 -9.47 1.79
CA GLU A 149 -2.69 -8.21 2.00
C GLU A 149 -2.57 -7.41 0.69
N MET A 150 -2.25 -8.10 -0.41
CA MET A 150 -2.11 -7.49 -1.75
C MET A 150 -3.44 -6.94 -2.28
N GLU A 151 -4.53 -7.69 -2.15
CA GLU A 151 -5.86 -7.23 -2.56
C GLU A 151 -6.30 -6.02 -1.74
N LEU A 152 -6.04 -6.03 -0.43
CA LEU A 152 -6.36 -4.91 0.45
C LEU A 152 -5.53 -3.66 0.12
N ALA A 153 -4.24 -3.83 -0.18
CA ALA A 153 -3.37 -2.77 -0.68
C ALA A 153 -3.88 -2.18 -2.00
N TYR A 154 -4.27 -3.02 -2.95
CA TYR A 154 -4.84 -2.61 -4.23
C TYR A 154 -6.16 -1.85 -4.04
N MET A 155 -7.07 -2.34 -3.19
CA MET A 155 -8.33 -1.67 -2.85
C MET A 155 -8.08 -0.29 -2.21
N GLY A 156 -7.03 -0.18 -1.39
CA GLY A 156 -6.60 1.10 -0.83
C GLY A 156 -6.09 2.06 -1.90
N GLU A 157 -5.30 1.58 -2.87
CA GLU A 157 -4.81 2.41 -3.97
C GLU A 157 -5.92 2.95 -4.86
N ILE A 158 -6.89 2.13 -5.26
CA ILE A 158 -8.03 2.59 -6.08
C ILE A 158 -8.98 3.54 -5.33
N THR A 159 -8.85 3.64 -4.00
CA THR A 159 -9.57 4.64 -3.19
C THR A 159 -8.92 6.02 -3.30
N THR A 160 -7.67 6.09 -3.73
CA THR A 160 -6.96 7.34 -4.04
C THR A 160 -7.25 7.81 -5.48
N PRO A 161 -6.86 9.03 -5.87
CA PRO A 161 -6.95 9.47 -7.27
C PRO A 161 -6.05 8.66 -8.25
N SER A 162 -5.17 7.79 -7.75
CA SER A 162 -4.30 6.95 -8.58
C SER A 162 -5.09 5.88 -9.32
N ARG A 163 -4.73 5.63 -10.59
CA ARG A 163 -5.31 4.57 -11.43
C ARG A 163 -4.29 3.46 -11.73
N CYS A 164 -3.54 3.04 -10.72
CA CYS A 164 -2.59 1.94 -10.85
C CYS A 164 -3.34 0.60 -11.02
N GLY A 165 -2.72 -0.32 -11.76
CA GLY A 165 -3.19 -1.68 -11.92
C GLY A 165 -2.82 -2.58 -10.72
N ARG A 166 -3.10 -3.88 -10.85
CA ARG A 166 -2.92 -4.89 -9.79
C ARG A 166 -1.51 -5.47 -9.72
N MET A 167 -0.68 -5.23 -10.72
CA MET A 167 0.66 -5.82 -10.83
C MET A 167 1.59 -5.36 -9.70
N ASP A 168 1.43 -4.11 -9.28
CA ASP A 168 2.40 -3.44 -8.40
C ASP A 168 2.41 -3.96 -6.97
N GLN A 169 1.31 -4.58 -6.54
CA GLN A 169 1.18 -5.14 -5.19
C GLN A 169 1.73 -6.57 -5.09
N GLY A 170 2.04 -7.23 -6.23
CA GLY A 170 2.43 -8.64 -6.35
C GLY A 170 3.81 -9.01 -5.82
#